data_AF-A0A3D5N5G7-F1
#
_entry.id   AF-A0A3D5N5G7-F1
#
_cell.length_a   1.000
_cell.length_b   1.000
_cell.length_c   1.000
_cell.angle_alpha   90.00
_cell.angle_beta   90.00
_cell.angle_gamma   90.00
#
_symmetry.space_group_name_H-M   'P 1'
#
loop_
_entity.id
_entity.type
_entity.pdbx_description
1 polymer ?
#
loop_
_entity_poly.entity_id
_entity_poly.type
_entity_poly.pdbx_seq_one_letter_code
_entity_poly.pdbx_strand_id
1 'polypeptide(L)'
;MDRVVGTSGRIAFASAMRNLLADVYPGHDQAELVRRVFEVLGLPIEGDGPEPSEEYLRKWDQRDAFLITYGDSISQAGKNGIESLGEFHQKWLKDWLTGVHILPFHPFTSDDGFSVSDFTVLRPELGTWDDVYALSKNATVMADLVANHISASHPWYQQFLVGEKPGVDYIKTASPDDDLSDVVRPRSHALLNDVVTKDGEKHVWCTFSYDQVDLDYGNPDV
;
A
#
# COMPACT_ATOMS: atom_id res chain seq x y z
N MET A 1 2.62 31.17 -2.70
CA MET A 1 3.59 31.06 -1.60
C MET A 1 4.46 29.89 -1.99
N ASP A 2 5.52 30.21 -2.72
CA ASP A 2 6.33 29.21 -3.41
C ASP A 2 6.99 28.35 -2.33
N ARG A 3 6.62 27.06 -2.29
CA ARG A 3 7.27 26.12 -1.38
C ARG A 3 8.67 25.93 -1.92
N VAL A 4 9.68 26.21 -1.11
CA VAL A 4 11.08 25.99 -1.48
C VAL A 4 11.28 24.49 -1.69
N VAL A 5 11.20 24.06 -2.94
CA VAL A 5 11.51 22.70 -3.36
C VAL A 5 13.00 22.65 -3.67
N GLY A 6 13.73 21.94 -2.82
CA GLY A 6 15.18 21.92 -2.71
C GLY A 6 15.58 21.09 -1.49
N THR A 7 16.88 20.92 -1.23
CA THR A 7 17.41 20.28 -0.02
C THR A 7 16.75 20.78 1.29
N SER A 8 16.37 22.06 1.33
CA SER A 8 15.63 22.65 2.47
C SER A 8 14.26 22.00 2.73
N GLY A 9 13.54 21.60 1.66
CA GLY A 9 12.27 20.90 1.76
C GLY A 9 12.41 19.46 2.26
N ARG A 10 13.43 18.73 1.80
CA ARG A 10 13.74 17.37 2.29
C ARG A 10 14.16 17.37 3.75
N ILE A 11 14.96 18.34 4.18
CA ILE A 11 15.33 18.49 5.60
C ILE A 11 14.10 18.78 6.47
N ALA A 12 13.20 19.66 6.02
CA ALA A 12 11.97 19.95 6.74
C ALA A 12 11.06 18.70 6.83
N PHE A 13 10.95 17.93 5.74
CA PHE A 13 10.20 16.67 5.71
C PHE A 13 10.81 15.61 6.64
N ALA A 14 12.13 15.42 6.60
CA ALA A 14 12.85 14.52 7.50
C ALA A 14 12.63 14.90 8.97
N SER A 15 12.65 16.20 9.30
CA SER A 15 12.39 16.67 10.66
C SER A 15 10.94 16.42 11.10
N ALA A 16 9.96 16.62 10.21
CA ALA A 16 8.57 16.34 10.52
C ALA A 16 8.33 14.83 10.73
N MET A 17 8.91 13.99 9.87
CA MET A 17 8.84 12.54 9.96
C MET A 17 9.45 12.04 11.27
N ARG A 18 10.61 12.57 11.67
CA ARG A 18 11.25 12.21 12.93
C ARG A 18 10.32 12.39 14.14
N ASN A 19 9.53 13.47 14.17
CA ASN A 19 8.60 13.72 15.27
C ASN A 19 7.48 12.68 15.29
N LEU A 20 6.89 12.36 14.13
CA LEU A 20 5.85 11.33 14.01
C LEU A 20 6.37 9.95 14.40
N LEU A 21 7.60 9.60 13.99
CA LEU A 21 8.25 8.34 14.36
C LEU A 21 8.58 8.28 15.86
N ALA A 22 8.83 9.40 16.52
CA ALA A 22 9.04 9.44 17.97
C ALA A 22 7.76 9.08 18.75
N ASP A 23 6.60 9.47 18.23
CA ASP A 23 5.31 9.16 18.85
C ASP A 23 4.96 7.66 18.71
N VAL A 24 5.28 7.06 17.57
CA VAL A 24 4.97 5.64 17.26
C VAL A 24 6.05 4.70 17.80
N TYR A 25 7.33 5.07 17.69
CA TYR A 25 8.49 4.23 18.05
C TYR A 25 9.42 4.94 19.05
N PRO A 26 8.95 5.24 20.29
CA PRO A 26 9.71 6.03 21.26
C PRO A 26 11.01 5.35 21.73
N GLY A 27 11.09 4.01 21.64
CA GLY A 27 12.27 3.23 22.04
C GLY A 27 13.34 3.04 20.96
N HIS A 28 13.13 3.56 19.75
CA HIS A 28 14.05 3.38 18.61
C HIS A 28 14.89 4.64 18.36
N ASP A 29 15.94 4.52 17.54
CA ASP A 29 16.67 5.68 17.02
C ASP A 29 15.89 6.28 15.84
N GLN A 30 15.21 7.40 16.08
CA GLN A 30 14.38 8.04 15.06
C GLN A 30 15.20 8.64 13.92
N ALA A 31 16.46 9.01 14.15
CA ALA A 31 17.32 9.50 13.08
C ALA A 31 17.67 8.35 12.12
N GLU A 32 17.95 7.17 12.67
CA GLU A 32 18.18 5.96 11.88
C GLU A 32 16.93 5.51 11.13
N LEU A 33 15.75 5.55 11.76
CA LEU A 33 14.49 5.23 11.07
C LEU A 33 14.22 6.18 9.89
N VAL A 34 14.41 7.49 10.06
CA VAL A 34 14.31 8.44 8.95
C VAL A 34 15.31 8.09 7.84
N ARG A 35 16.56 7.78 8.19
CA ARG A 35 17.58 7.38 7.21
C ARG A 35 17.15 6.17 6.39
N ARG A 36 16.61 5.14 7.05
CA ARG A 36 16.09 3.92 6.41
C ARG A 36 14.94 4.22 5.46
N VAL A 37 13.98 5.08 5.84
CA VAL A 37 12.87 5.46 4.95
C VAL A 37 13.39 6.13 3.67
N PHE A 38 14.31 7.07 3.80
CA PHE A 38 14.91 7.72 2.63
C PHE A 38 15.71 6.76 1.75
N GLU A 39 16.40 5.78 2.35
CA GLU A 39 17.11 4.71 1.65
C GLU A 39 16.14 3.82 0.85
N VAL A 40 15.04 3.38 1.45
CA VAL A 40 13.99 2.59 0.77
C VAL A 40 13.36 3.35 -0.38
N LEU A 41 13.14 4.65 -0.22
CA LEU A 41 12.59 5.51 -1.28
C LEU A 41 13.62 5.88 -2.35
N GLY A 42 14.90 5.54 -2.17
CA GLY A 42 15.98 5.95 -3.08
C GLY A 42 16.18 7.47 -3.13
N LEU A 43 15.85 8.18 -2.04
CA LEU A 43 15.92 9.65 -1.96
C LEU A 43 17.13 10.09 -1.11
N PRO A 44 17.96 11.04 -1.58
CA PRO A 44 19.03 11.60 -0.76
C PRO A 44 18.45 12.58 0.27
N ILE A 45 18.86 12.49 1.54
CA ILE A 45 18.47 13.47 2.57
C ILE A 45 19.11 14.84 2.27
N GLU A 46 20.40 14.84 1.94
CA GLU A 46 21.19 16.03 1.61
C GLU A 46 21.76 15.94 0.18
N GLY A 47 22.04 17.08 -0.43
CA GLY A 47 22.60 17.17 -1.79
C GLY A 47 21.56 17.17 -2.90
N ASP A 48 22.05 17.03 -4.13
CA ASP A 48 21.24 17.02 -5.36
C ASP A 48 20.49 15.69 -5.49
N GLY A 49 19.20 15.77 -5.79
CA GLY A 49 18.33 14.61 -5.95
C GLY A 49 17.05 15.03 -6.67
N PRO A 50 16.20 14.06 -7.05
CA PRO A 50 14.90 14.38 -7.62
C PRO A 50 14.09 15.19 -6.61
N GLU A 51 13.78 16.42 -7.00
CA GLU A 51 12.89 17.30 -6.24
C GLU A 51 11.43 16.92 -6.58
N PRO A 52 10.50 16.90 -5.59
CA PRO A 52 9.09 16.75 -5.87
C PRO A 52 8.65 17.80 -6.89
N SER A 53 8.07 17.41 -8.03
CA SER A 53 7.57 18.40 -8.98
C SER A 53 6.46 19.23 -8.32
N GLU A 54 6.35 20.51 -8.68
CA GLU A 54 5.26 21.37 -8.16
C GLU A 54 3.86 20.81 -8.51
N GLU A 55 3.75 20.06 -9.61
CA GLU A 55 2.53 19.38 -10.03
C GLU A 55 2.03 18.38 -8.98
N TYR A 56 2.94 17.63 -8.34
CA TYR A 56 2.61 16.72 -7.24
C TYR A 56 2.25 17.42 -5.92
N LEU A 57 2.50 18.73 -5.82
CA LEU A 57 2.20 19.52 -4.62
C LEU A 57 0.88 20.31 -4.75
N ARG A 58 0.26 20.33 -5.93
CA ARG A 58 -1.04 20.98 -6.14
C ARG A 58 -2.12 20.21 -5.40
N LYS A 59 -2.86 20.92 -4.53
CA LYS A 59 -4.11 20.38 -3.96
C LYS A 59 -5.17 20.28 -5.05
N TRP A 60 -5.97 19.24 -5.01
CA TRP A 60 -7.12 19.12 -5.90
C TRP A 60 -8.10 20.28 -5.69
N ASP A 61 -8.79 20.64 -6.77
CA ASP A 61 -9.85 21.64 -6.77
C ASP A 61 -11.07 21.09 -7.52
N GLN A 62 -12.11 21.91 -7.66
CA GLN A 62 -13.38 21.52 -8.27
C GLN A 62 -13.29 21.08 -9.74
N ARG A 63 -12.12 21.19 -10.38
CA ARG A 63 -11.86 20.72 -11.75
C ARG A 63 -11.35 19.29 -11.80
N ASP A 64 -10.99 18.71 -10.66
CA ASP A 64 -10.50 17.34 -10.56
C ASP A 64 -11.66 16.35 -10.45
N ALA A 65 -11.75 15.42 -11.39
CA ALA A 65 -12.79 14.41 -11.44
C ALA A 65 -12.18 13.07 -11.89
N PHE A 66 -12.46 12.01 -11.13
CA PHE A 66 -11.82 10.70 -11.32
C PHE A 66 -12.85 9.62 -11.67
N LEU A 67 -12.47 8.72 -12.58
CA LEU A 67 -13.15 7.43 -12.75
C LEU A 67 -12.57 6.44 -11.75
N ILE A 68 -13.41 5.84 -10.90
CA ILE A 68 -13.01 4.70 -10.05
C ILE A 68 -13.54 3.43 -10.71
N THR A 69 -12.66 2.48 -11.03
CA THR A 69 -13.03 1.24 -11.72
C THR A 69 -12.00 0.13 -11.49
N TYR A 70 -12.41 -1.14 -11.61
CA TYR A 70 -11.44 -2.22 -11.77
C TYR A 70 -10.79 -2.13 -13.16
N GLY A 71 -9.52 -2.52 -13.23
CA GLY A 71 -8.71 -2.45 -14.46
C GLY A 71 -9.24 -3.32 -15.61
N ASP A 72 -10.09 -4.30 -15.31
CA ASP A 72 -10.69 -5.26 -16.24
C ASP A 72 -12.19 -5.03 -16.50
N SER A 73 -12.81 -4.04 -15.84
CA SER A 73 -14.24 -3.72 -16.06
C SER A 73 -14.52 -3.21 -17.48
N ILE A 74 -13.51 -2.64 -18.14
CA ILE A 74 -13.58 -2.18 -19.52
C ILE A 74 -12.58 -2.99 -20.32
N SER A 75 -13.08 -3.78 -21.27
CA SER A 75 -12.25 -4.69 -22.05
C SER A 75 -12.43 -4.49 -23.55
N GLN A 76 -11.33 -4.69 -24.27
CA GLN A 76 -11.30 -4.73 -25.72
C GLN A 76 -10.57 -5.99 -26.18
N ALA A 77 -11.11 -6.67 -27.20
CA ALA A 77 -10.49 -7.86 -27.75
C ALA A 77 -9.06 -7.59 -28.23
N GLY A 78 -8.12 -8.41 -27.77
CA GLY A 78 -6.71 -8.34 -28.14
C GLY A 78 -5.87 -7.33 -27.34
N LYS A 79 -6.38 -6.79 -26.23
CA LYS A 79 -5.67 -5.86 -25.33
C LYS A 79 -5.76 -6.32 -23.88
N ASN A 80 -4.77 -5.94 -23.09
CA ASN A 80 -4.86 -6.11 -21.63
C ASN A 80 -5.85 -5.09 -21.03
N GLY A 81 -6.17 -5.26 -19.74
CA GLY A 81 -7.15 -4.41 -19.04
C GLY A 81 -6.75 -2.93 -19.02
N ILE A 82 -5.49 -2.62 -18.66
CA ILE A 82 -5.03 -1.24 -18.51
C ILE A 82 -4.94 -0.52 -19.85
N GLU A 83 -4.50 -1.20 -20.90
CA GLU A 83 -4.55 -0.67 -22.28
C GLU A 83 -5.98 -0.33 -22.69
N SER A 84 -6.92 -1.26 -22.47
CA SER A 84 -8.35 -1.07 -22.80
C SER A 84 -8.94 0.13 -22.05
N LEU A 85 -8.64 0.22 -20.75
CA LEU A 85 -9.08 1.31 -19.89
C LEU A 85 -8.48 2.66 -20.32
N GLY A 86 -7.18 2.68 -20.63
CA GLY A 86 -6.49 3.90 -21.06
C GLY A 86 -7.01 4.43 -22.39
N GLU A 87 -7.26 3.57 -23.36
CA GLU A 87 -7.86 3.98 -24.63
C GLU A 87 -9.30 4.44 -24.47
N PHE A 88 -10.06 3.78 -23.60
CA PHE A 88 -11.42 4.19 -23.30
C PHE A 88 -11.44 5.59 -22.64
N HIS A 89 -10.62 5.82 -21.62
CA HIS A 89 -10.49 7.12 -20.98
C HIS A 89 -10.10 8.19 -22.00
N GLN A 90 -9.09 7.92 -22.82
CA GLN A 90 -8.61 8.89 -23.79
C GLN A 90 -9.60 9.21 -24.90
N LYS A 91 -10.37 8.22 -25.34
CA LYS A 91 -11.33 8.41 -26.42
C LYS A 91 -12.60 9.11 -25.95
N TRP A 92 -13.07 8.80 -24.75
CA TRP A 92 -14.42 9.16 -24.32
C TRP A 92 -14.48 10.10 -23.12
N LEU A 93 -13.46 10.11 -22.26
CA LEU A 93 -13.55 10.73 -20.92
C LEU A 93 -12.51 11.81 -20.65
N LYS A 94 -11.42 11.92 -21.42
CA LYS A 94 -10.32 12.87 -21.16
C LYS A 94 -10.74 14.34 -21.01
N ASP A 95 -11.81 14.76 -21.68
CA ASP A 95 -12.29 16.15 -21.63
C ASP A 95 -13.14 16.42 -20.37
N TRP A 96 -13.49 15.36 -19.62
CA TRP A 96 -14.39 15.40 -18.46
C TRP A 96 -13.71 14.92 -17.17
N LEU A 97 -12.79 13.95 -17.27
CA LEU A 97 -12.15 13.30 -16.14
C LEU A 97 -10.64 13.50 -16.19
N THR A 98 -10.08 14.04 -15.12
CA THR A 98 -8.65 14.31 -14.97
C THR A 98 -7.84 13.04 -14.71
N GLY A 99 -8.46 12.00 -14.15
CA GLY A 99 -7.75 10.81 -13.73
C GLY A 99 -8.60 9.55 -13.63
N VAL A 100 -7.89 8.45 -13.33
CA VAL A 100 -8.44 7.12 -13.14
C VAL A 100 -7.87 6.56 -11.84
N HIS A 101 -8.74 6.14 -10.93
CA HIS A 101 -8.41 5.28 -9.80
C HIS A 101 -8.67 3.84 -10.22
N ILE A 102 -7.58 3.09 -10.38
CA ILE A 102 -7.61 1.68 -10.67
C ILE A 102 -7.73 0.93 -9.33
N LEU A 103 -8.87 0.29 -9.10
CA LEU A 103 -9.08 -0.61 -7.95
C LEU A 103 -8.05 -1.74 -7.96
N PRO A 104 -7.81 -2.44 -6.84
CA PRO A 104 -6.60 -3.23 -6.65
C PRO A 104 -6.28 -4.16 -7.81
N PHE A 105 -5.06 -4.03 -8.32
CA PHE A 105 -4.57 -4.66 -9.55
C PHE A 105 -3.42 -5.65 -9.31
N HIS A 106 -3.03 -5.85 -8.04
CA HIS A 106 -2.08 -6.88 -7.64
C HIS A 106 -2.74 -8.26 -7.60
N PRO A 107 -1.96 -9.35 -7.68
CA PRO A 107 -2.42 -10.68 -7.32
C PRO A 107 -3.05 -10.72 -5.94
N PHE A 108 -4.18 -11.42 -5.82
CA PHE A 108 -4.96 -11.49 -4.60
C PHE A 108 -5.68 -12.84 -4.48
N THR A 109 -6.17 -13.16 -3.28
CA THR A 109 -6.89 -14.42 -3.00
C THR A 109 -8.37 -14.23 -2.67
N SER A 110 -8.77 -13.06 -2.16
CA SER A 110 -10.16 -12.73 -1.84
C SER A 110 -10.40 -11.21 -1.77
N ASP A 111 -11.62 -10.82 -1.37
CA ASP A 111 -12.06 -9.43 -1.17
C ASP A 111 -11.83 -8.54 -2.39
N ASP A 112 -12.11 -9.06 -3.59
CA ASP A 112 -12.02 -8.37 -4.88
C ASP A 112 -10.72 -7.54 -5.07
N GLY A 113 -9.59 -8.06 -4.60
CA GLY A 113 -8.29 -7.41 -4.75
C GLY A 113 -7.68 -6.86 -3.47
N PHE A 114 -8.44 -6.81 -2.36
CA PHE A 114 -7.95 -6.29 -1.08
C PHE A 114 -7.22 -7.33 -0.22
N SER A 115 -7.23 -8.62 -0.59
CA SER A 115 -6.36 -9.64 0.04
C SER A 115 -5.13 -9.90 -0.83
N VAL A 116 -4.14 -8.99 -0.78
CA VAL A 116 -3.00 -8.95 -1.71
C VAL A 116 -1.94 -10.02 -1.38
N SER A 117 -1.53 -10.82 -2.36
CA SER A 117 -0.52 -11.88 -2.21
C SER A 117 0.86 -11.50 -2.74
N ASP A 118 0.97 -10.51 -3.62
CA ASP A 118 2.23 -10.00 -4.14
C ASP A 118 2.10 -8.53 -4.58
N PHE A 119 2.77 -7.62 -3.87
CA PHE A 119 2.74 -6.18 -4.15
C PHE A 119 3.69 -5.74 -5.28
N THR A 120 4.53 -6.64 -5.80
CA THR A 120 5.61 -6.28 -6.73
C THR A 120 5.19 -6.37 -8.20
N VAL A 121 4.12 -7.11 -8.48
CA VAL A 121 3.64 -7.37 -9.84
C VAL A 121 2.16 -7.04 -10.00
N LEU A 122 1.74 -6.79 -11.23
CA LEU A 122 0.33 -6.68 -11.60
C LEU A 122 -0.24 -8.07 -11.92
N ARG A 123 -1.56 -8.21 -11.84
CA ARG A 123 -2.24 -9.36 -12.43
C ARG A 123 -1.98 -9.42 -13.94
N PRO A 124 -1.56 -10.58 -14.50
CA PRO A 124 -1.13 -10.67 -15.90
C PRO A 124 -2.17 -10.18 -16.93
N GLU A 125 -3.46 -10.39 -16.66
CA GLU A 125 -4.55 -9.95 -17.52
C GLU A 125 -4.73 -8.43 -17.57
N LEU A 126 -4.24 -7.72 -16.55
CA LEU A 126 -4.27 -6.25 -16.51
C LEU A 126 -3.10 -5.63 -17.25
N GLY A 127 -1.97 -6.33 -17.37
CA GLY A 127 -0.77 -5.86 -18.03
C GLY A 127 0.42 -5.71 -17.09
N THR A 128 1.23 -4.69 -17.33
CA THR A 128 2.52 -4.45 -16.68
C THR A 128 2.62 -3.02 -16.16
N TRP A 129 3.67 -2.73 -15.40
CA TRP A 129 3.97 -1.36 -14.97
C TRP A 129 4.20 -0.40 -16.14
N ASP A 130 4.65 -0.89 -17.30
CA ASP A 130 4.80 -0.07 -18.50
C ASP A 130 3.44 0.40 -19.04
N ASP A 131 2.39 -0.43 -18.91
CA ASP A 131 1.02 -0.06 -19.28
C ASP A 131 0.47 1.02 -18.33
N VAL A 132 0.72 0.88 -17.02
CA VAL A 132 0.38 1.92 -16.03
C VAL A 132 1.10 3.23 -16.33
N TYR A 133 2.39 3.15 -16.67
CA TYR A 133 3.19 4.32 -17.06
C TYR A 133 2.71 4.94 -18.38
N ALA A 134 2.22 4.15 -19.33
CA ALA A 134 1.63 4.66 -20.56
C ALA A 134 0.31 5.40 -20.28
N LEU A 135 -0.52 4.88 -19.38
CA LEU A 135 -1.74 5.54 -18.91
C LEU A 135 -1.44 6.87 -18.20
N SER A 136 -0.43 6.89 -17.33
CA SER A 136 -0.10 8.09 -16.52
C SER A 136 0.36 9.30 -17.35
N LYS A 137 0.79 9.09 -18.60
CA LYS A 137 1.11 10.18 -19.54
C LYS A 137 -0.11 11.02 -19.95
N ASN A 138 -1.30 10.52 -19.69
CA ASN A 138 -2.55 11.01 -20.25
C ASN A 138 -3.65 11.25 -19.21
N ALA A 139 -3.50 10.67 -18.03
CA ALA A 139 -4.44 10.77 -16.93
C ALA A 139 -3.66 10.71 -15.60
N THR A 140 -4.15 11.39 -14.57
CA THR A 140 -3.66 11.12 -13.20
C THR A 140 -4.06 9.71 -12.80
N VAL A 141 -3.09 8.86 -12.45
CA VAL A 141 -3.35 7.49 -11.98
C VAL A 141 -3.37 7.47 -10.46
N MET A 142 -4.41 6.85 -9.91
CA MET A 142 -4.56 6.58 -8.48
C MET A 142 -4.71 5.07 -8.27
N ALA A 143 -4.20 4.60 -7.14
CA ALA A 143 -4.19 3.19 -6.77
C ALA A 143 -4.42 3.05 -5.26
N ASP A 144 -4.96 1.90 -4.87
CA ASP A 144 -5.02 1.48 -3.47
C ASP A 144 -3.64 1.00 -2.99
N LEU A 145 -3.21 1.50 -1.83
CA LEU A 145 -2.10 0.93 -1.07
C LEU A 145 -2.68 0.13 0.09
N VAL A 146 -2.82 -1.18 -0.10
CA VAL A 146 -3.32 -2.09 0.93
C VAL A 146 -2.20 -2.40 1.94
N ALA A 147 -1.96 -1.46 2.85
CA ALA A 147 -0.82 -1.55 3.77
C ALA A 147 -1.14 -2.35 5.06
N ASN A 148 -2.39 -2.33 5.52
CA ASN A 148 -2.74 -2.88 6.84
C ASN A 148 -2.57 -4.41 6.96
N HIS A 149 -2.81 -5.14 5.88
CA HIS A 149 -2.87 -6.61 5.89
C HIS A 149 -2.42 -7.19 4.57
N ILE A 150 -2.07 -8.48 4.62
CA ILE A 150 -1.66 -9.29 3.47
C ILE A 150 -2.54 -10.52 3.35
N SER A 151 -2.56 -11.11 2.16
CA SER A 151 -3.19 -12.42 1.94
C SER A 151 -2.57 -13.49 2.84
N ALA A 152 -3.36 -14.43 3.32
CA ALA A 152 -2.85 -15.67 3.93
C ALA A 152 -2.00 -16.51 2.96
N SER A 153 -1.99 -16.22 1.65
CA SER A 153 -1.05 -16.84 0.70
C SER A 153 0.28 -16.06 0.53
N HIS A 154 0.40 -14.87 1.11
CA HIS A 154 1.58 -14.02 0.98
C HIS A 154 2.82 -14.69 1.63
N PRO A 155 4.03 -14.57 1.03
CA PRO A 155 5.25 -15.22 1.52
C PRO A 155 5.55 -14.98 3.01
N TRP A 156 5.31 -13.76 3.51
CA TRP A 156 5.53 -13.44 4.94
C TRP A 156 4.64 -14.26 5.88
N TYR A 157 3.38 -14.51 5.53
CA TYR A 157 2.53 -15.37 6.34
C TYR A 157 2.98 -16.83 6.27
N GLN A 158 3.39 -17.29 5.09
CA GLN A 158 3.94 -18.64 4.93
C GLN A 158 5.22 -18.85 5.77
N GLN A 159 6.10 -17.84 5.82
CA GLN A 159 7.28 -17.82 6.68
C GLN A 159 6.90 -17.85 8.17
N PHE A 160 5.90 -17.07 8.59
CA PHE A 160 5.37 -17.08 9.95
C PHE A 160 4.91 -18.49 10.38
N LEU A 161 4.19 -19.20 9.51
CA LEU A 161 3.72 -20.57 9.80
C LEU A 161 4.88 -21.54 10.08
N VAL A 162 6.03 -21.34 9.42
CA VAL A 162 7.20 -22.23 9.55
C VAL A 162 8.32 -21.66 10.44
N GLY A 163 8.06 -20.58 11.17
CA GLY A 163 9.02 -19.99 12.12
C GLY A 163 10.20 -19.30 11.44
N GLU A 164 10.00 -18.71 10.25
CA GLU A 164 11.05 -18.05 9.46
C GLU A 164 10.88 -16.53 9.39
N LYS A 165 12.00 -15.82 9.28
CA LYS A 165 12.04 -14.36 9.08
C LYS A 165 11.90 -13.98 7.60
N PRO A 166 11.36 -12.78 7.29
CA PRO A 166 10.81 -11.80 8.24
C PRO A 166 9.44 -12.16 8.82
N GLY A 167 8.73 -13.16 8.27
CA GLY A 167 7.35 -13.52 8.66
C GLY A 167 7.06 -13.55 10.15
N VAL A 168 7.90 -14.21 10.96
CA VAL A 168 7.71 -14.29 12.43
C VAL A 168 7.68 -12.94 13.14
N ASP A 169 8.31 -11.92 12.57
CA ASP A 169 8.40 -10.57 13.14
C ASP A 169 7.34 -9.61 12.56
N TYR A 170 6.64 -10.01 11.49
CA TYR A 170 5.78 -9.12 10.69
C TYR A 170 4.28 -9.39 10.86
N ILE A 171 3.90 -10.58 11.31
CA ILE A 171 2.48 -10.96 11.47
C ILE A 171 1.98 -10.55 12.85
N LYS A 172 0.84 -9.84 12.88
CA LYS A 172 0.24 -9.44 14.15
C LYS A 172 -0.38 -10.64 14.85
N THR A 173 0.01 -10.83 16.11
CA THR A 173 -0.60 -11.79 17.03
C THR A 173 -1.03 -11.07 18.31
N ALA A 174 -1.95 -11.68 19.05
CA ALA A 174 -2.39 -11.21 20.36
C ALA A 174 -2.60 -12.41 21.31
N SER A 175 -2.65 -12.15 22.61
CA SER A 175 -3.09 -13.15 23.58
C SER A 175 -4.61 -13.27 23.54
N PRO A 176 -5.20 -14.48 23.67
CA PRO A 176 -6.63 -14.64 23.93
C PRO A 176 -7.10 -13.94 25.21
N ASP A 177 -6.19 -13.67 26.14
CA ASP A 177 -6.46 -12.98 27.40
C ASP A 177 -6.39 -11.45 27.28
N ASP A 178 -6.00 -10.90 26.13
CA ASP A 178 -5.94 -9.45 25.92
C ASP A 178 -7.37 -8.84 25.92
N ASP A 179 -7.52 -7.65 26.51
CA ASP A 179 -8.79 -6.92 26.43
C ASP A 179 -8.91 -6.26 25.04
N LEU A 180 -9.67 -6.91 24.16
CA LEU A 180 -9.92 -6.45 22.80
C LEU A 180 -11.33 -5.86 22.64
N SER A 181 -11.99 -5.50 23.75
CA SER A 181 -13.40 -5.06 23.74
C SER A 181 -13.65 -3.74 23.00
N ASP A 182 -12.64 -2.88 22.91
CA ASP A 182 -12.70 -1.62 22.17
C ASP A 182 -12.56 -1.80 20.63
N VAL A 183 -12.26 -3.00 20.14
CA VAL A 183 -12.14 -3.27 18.70
C VAL A 183 -13.53 -3.35 18.05
N VAL A 184 -13.90 -2.32 17.28
CA VAL A 184 -15.17 -2.26 16.55
C VAL A 184 -14.97 -2.66 15.09
N ARG A 185 -15.70 -3.69 14.64
CA ARG A 185 -15.68 -4.15 13.24
C ARG A 185 -17.02 -4.74 12.79
N PRO A 186 -17.42 -4.57 11.52
CA PRO A 186 -18.67 -5.11 10.97
C PRO A 186 -18.52 -6.57 10.52
N ARG A 187 -17.85 -7.42 11.32
CA ARG A 187 -17.51 -8.81 10.95
C ARG A 187 -18.03 -9.81 11.97
N SER A 188 -18.50 -10.96 11.49
CA SER A 188 -19.14 -11.99 12.31
C SER A 188 -18.19 -13.07 12.84
N HIS A 189 -17.02 -13.27 12.22
CA HIS A 189 -16.01 -14.20 12.70
C HIS A 189 -15.25 -13.62 13.92
N ALA A 190 -14.49 -14.43 14.66
CA ALA A 190 -13.65 -13.92 15.75
C ALA A 190 -12.53 -13.01 15.22
N LEU A 191 -12.02 -12.10 16.05
CA LEU A 191 -10.93 -11.21 15.65
C LEU A 191 -9.62 -11.97 15.49
N LEU A 192 -9.39 -12.91 16.41
CA LEU A 192 -8.22 -13.77 16.40
C LEU A 192 -8.54 -15.08 15.69
N ASN A 193 -7.65 -15.49 14.80
CA ASN A 193 -7.68 -16.78 14.13
C ASN A 193 -6.66 -17.72 14.78
N ASP A 194 -7.09 -18.91 15.18
CA ASP A 194 -6.24 -19.91 15.82
C ASP A 194 -5.47 -20.70 14.74
N VAL A 195 -4.14 -20.64 14.79
CA VAL A 195 -3.27 -21.17 13.75
C VAL A 195 -2.13 -21.97 14.37
N VAL A 196 -1.87 -23.16 13.83
CA VAL A 196 -0.73 -23.99 14.22
C VAL A 196 0.50 -23.56 13.42
N THR A 197 1.53 -23.09 14.11
CA THR A 197 2.85 -22.79 13.55
C THR A 197 3.87 -23.85 13.98
N LYS A 198 5.06 -23.82 13.39
CA LYS A 198 6.20 -24.65 13.81
C LYS A 198 6.53 -24.47 15.30
N ASP A 199 6.30 -23.27 15.85
CA ASP A 199 6.61 -22.93 17.24
C ASP A 199 5.40 -23.10 18.19
N GLY A 200 4.34 -23.74 17.71
CA GLY A 200 3.11 -24.00 18.46
C GLY A 200 1.91 -23.18 17.97
N GLU A 201 0.82 -23.26 18.74
CA GLU A 201 -0.41 -22.53 18.45
C GLU A 201 -0.20 -21.01 18.63
N LYS A 202 -0.78 -20.22 17.72
CA LYS A 202 -0.75 -18.76 17.70
C LYS A 202 -2.15 -18.22 17.38
N HIS A 203 -2.45 -17.05 17.92
CA HIS A 203 -3.71 -16.35 17.68
C HIS A 203 -3.43 -15.13 16.80
N VAL A 204 -3.66 -15.30 15.51
CA VAL A 204 -3.33 -14.32 14.46
C VAL A 204 -4.43 -13.26 14.38
N TRP A 205 -4.06 -11.99 14.34
CA TRP A 205 -5.01 -10.88 14.24
C TRP A 205 -5.53 -10.74 12.81
N CYS A 206 -6.85 -10.81 12.65
CA CYS A 206 -7.53 -10.72 11.36
C CYS A 206 -8.72 -9.75 11.46
N THR A 207 -8.47 -8.47 11.18
CA THR A 207 -9.49 -7.42 11.29
C THR A 207 -10.64 -7.63 10.31
N PHE A 208 -10.34 -8.07 9.08
CA PHE A 208 -11.30 -8.10 7.97
C PHE A 208 -11.82 -9.49 7.62
N SER A 209 -10.92 -10.47 7.48
CA SER A 209 -11.24 -11.89 7.22
C SER A 209 -10.02 -12.74 7.59
N TYR A 210 -10.19 -14.06 7.73
CA TYR A 210 -9.04 -14.95 8.00
C TYR A 210 -8.07 -15.11 6.82
N ASP A 211 -8.45 -14.64 5.64
CA ASP A 211 -7.56 -14.56 4.49
C ASP A 211 -6.78 -13.23 4.47
N GLN A 212 -7.18 -12.24 5.28
CA GLN A 212 -6.54 -10.93 5.40
C GLN A 212 -5.84 -10.85 6.76
N VAL A 213 -4.55 -11.16 6.75
CA VAL A 213 -3.69 -11.24 7.93
C VAL A 213 -3.06 -9.87 8.20
N ASP A 214 -3.36 -9.28 9.36
CA ASP A 214 -2.86 -7.96 9.73
C ASP A 214 -1.34 -7.98 9.99
N LEU A 215 -0.65 -6.93 9.54
CA LEU A 215 0.77 -6.73 9.79
C LEU A 215 1.01 -6.04 11.14
N ASP A 216 2.13 -6.35 11.79
CA ASP A 216 2.49 -5.76 13.09
C ASP A 216 3.31 -4.47 12.94
N TYR A 217 2.62 -3.33 12.82
CA TYR A 217 3.23 -2.00 12.86
C TYR A 217 3.83 -1.61 14.23
N GLY A 218 3.81 -2.50 15.24
CA GLY A 218 4.68 -2.36 16.41
C GLY A 218 6.16 -2.56 16.07
N ASN A 219 6.45 -3.21 14.94
CA ASN A 219 7.78 -3.43 14.40
C ASN A 219 8.10 -2.38 13.31
N PRO A 220 9.15 -1.54 13.46
CA PRO A 220 9.48 -0.52 12.47
C PRO A 220 10.04 -1.05 11.14
N ASP A 221 10.27 -2.37 11.02
CA ASP A 221 10.65 -3.02 9.76
C ASP A 221 9.46 -3.27 8.83
N VAL A 222 8.22 -3.15 9.35
CA VAL A 222 6.94 -3.20 8.61
C VAL A 222 6.55 -1.80 8.16
#